data_AF-A0A0C2WXX7-F1
#
_entry.id   AF-A0A0C2WXX7-F1
#
_cell.length_a   1.000
_cell.length_b   1.000
_cell.length_c   1.000
_cell.angle_alpha   90.00
_cell.angle_beta   90.00
_cell.angle_gamma   90.00
#
_symmetry.space_group_name_H-M   'P 1'
#
loop_
_entity.id
_entity.type
_entity.pdbx_description
1 polymer ?
#
loop_
_entity_poly.entity_id
_entity_poly.type
_entity_poly.pdbx_seq_one_letter_code
_entity_poly.pdbx_strand_id
1 'polypeptide(L)'
;MPHYLTKMIPRRWPSYVITLACAVCQTCVALNAPAYDALNLSTFGILAIFTSLWIGILLCYGRSETEFEHTLTRCYTHITSFALIAVLWFGLGVLFAIHAEIECHRHTSDCMSLWVSTVLAFLTFLSSCICVAIVMCPVAVAGGGYNTHVEDARKRARNITLDRQESETGDPHIELPNAHNMALVSRPPPTHIF
;
A
#
# COMPACT_ATOMS: atom_id res chain seq x y z
N MET A 1 22.82 -1.40 -25.29
CA MET A 1 22.76 -0.44 -24.16
C MET A 1 21.32 -0.39 -23.64
N PRO A 2 20.99 -1.02 -22.50
CA PRO A 2 19.65 -0.96 -21.94
C PRO A 2 19.53 0.29 -21.05
N HIS A 3 19.10 1.39 -21.66
CA HIS A 3 18.27 2.35 -20.93
C HIS A 3 16.88 1.72 -20.74
N TYR A 4 16.12 2.13 -19.74
CA TYR A 4 14.78 1.63 -19.37
C TYR A 4 14.73 0.47 -18.36
N LEU A 5 15.51 0.60 -17.29
CA LEU A 5 15.09 0.07 -15.98
C LEU A 5 15.01 1.20 -14.97
N THR A 6 14.40 2.32 -15.37
CA THR A 6 13.77 3.25 -14.43
C THR A 6 12.62 2.51 -13.77
N LYS A 7 12.99 1.77 -12.72
CA LYS A 7 12.12 1.12 -11.75
C LYS A 7 11.05 2.13 -11.40
N MET A 8 9.87 1.97 -11.99
CA MET A 8 8.74 2.86 -11.81
C MET A 8 8.36 2.72 -10.33
N ILE A 9 8.86 3.62 -9.49
CA ILE A 9 8.48 3.66 -8.07
C ILE A 9 6.97 3.89 -8.09
N PRO A 10 6.16 2.97 -7.57
CA PRO A 10 4.72 3.13 -7.61
C PRO A 10 4.38 4.43 -6.90
N ARG A 11 3.62 5.31 -7.57
CA ARG A 11 3.27 6.67 -7.11
C ARG A 11 2.65 6.72 -5.70
N ARG A 12 2.22 5.56 -5.18
CA ARG A 12 1.61 5.34 -3.86
C ARG A 12 2.64 5.24 -2.72
N TRP A 13 3.92 5.00 -2.99
CA TRP A 13 4.93 4.78 -1.94
C TRP A 13 5.13 5.91 -0.93
N PRO A 14 5.23 7.19 -1.34
CA PRO A 14 5.55 8.27 -0.40
C PRO A 14 4.49 8.42 0.71
N SER A 15 3.22 8.20 0.39
CA SER A 15 2.14 8.38 1.34
C SER A 15 2.14 7.29 2.42
N TYR A 16 2.44 6.03 2.05
CA TYR A 16 2.57 4.94 3.03
C TYR A 16 3.77 5.14 3.95
N VAL A 17 4.90 5.63 3.42
CA VAL A 17 6.10 5.92 4.23
C VAL A 17 5.83 7.05 5.22
N ILE A 18 5.12 8.10 4.81
CA ILE A 18 4.71 9.20 5.71
C ILE A 18 3.78 8.67 6.80
N THR A 19 2.76 7.89 6.45
CA THR A 19 1.84 7.33 7.45
C THR A 19 2.53 6.36 8.41
N LEU A 20 3.47 5.55 7.92
CA LEU A 20 4.29 4.68 8.76
C LEU A 20 5.19 5.48 9.70
N ALA A 21 5.85 6.53 9.20
CA ALA A 21 6.69 7.39 10.02
C ALA A 21 5.87 8.07 11.13
N CYS A 22 4.68 8.57 10.81
CA CYS A 22 3.76 9.12 11.81
C CYS A 22 3.34 8.08 12.87
N ALA A 23 3.03 6.85 12.45
CA ALA A 23 2.65 5.77 13.37
C ALA A 23 3.81 5.32 14.28
N VAL A 24 5.04 5.25 13.75
CA VAL A 24 6.25 4.97 14.55
C VAL A 24 6.51 6.08 15.55
N CYS A 25 6.43 7.35 15.15
CA CYS A 25 6.56 8.48 16.06
C CYS A 25 5.50 8.43 17.17
N GLN A 26 4.27 8.03 16.85
CA GLN A 26 3.22 7.83 17.85
C GLN A 26 3.50 6.66 18.81
N THR A 27 4.09 5.58 18.30
CA THR A 27 4.52 4.47 19.16
C THR A 27 5.60 4.93 20.13
N CYS A 28 6.58 5.71 19.65
CA CYS A 28 7.59 6.32 20.51
C CYS A 28 6.97 7.22 21.57
N VAL A 29 6.03 8.09 21.21
CA VAL A 29 5.37 8.98 22.18
C VAL A 29 4.51 8.19 23.17
N ALA A 30 3.77 7.17 22.72
CA ALA A 30 2.98 6.33 23.60
C ALA A 30 3.83 5.52 24.59
N LEU A 31 5.02 5.07 24.17
CA LEU A 31 5.98 4.39 25.06
C LEU A 31 6.66 5.33 26.06
N ASN A 32 6.76 6.62 25.75
CA ASN A 32 7.33 7.64 26.63
C ASN A 32 6.27 8.40 27.45
N ALA A 33 4.99 8.09 27.26
CA ALA A 33 3.92 8.73 28.01
C ALA A 33 3.97 8.26 29.48
N PRO A 34 3.97 9.17 30.46
CA PRO A 34 4.08 8.80 31.85
C PRO A 34 2.81 8.04 32.32
N ALA A 35 3.01 6.95 33.05
CA ALA A 35 1.97 6.03 33.50
C ALA A 35 1.13 6.63 34.64
N TYR A 36 0.29 7.62 34.34
CA TYR A 36 -0.54 8.28 35.36
C TYR A 36 -1.85 7.58 35.68
N ASP A 37 -2.23 6.57 34.92
CA ASP A 37 -3.22 5.58 35.34
C ASP A 37 -2.98 4.30 34.54
N ALA A 38 -2.53 3.24 35.21
CA ALA A 38 -2.12 1.98 34.59
C ALA A 38 -3.21 1.34 33.70
N LEU A 39 -4.48 1.72 33.89
CA LEU A 39 -5.61 1.17 33.16
C LEU A 39 -5.83 1.81 31.78
N ASN A 40 -5.62 3.12 31.61
CA ASN A 40 -6.00 3.84 30.38
C ASN A 40 -4.82 4.08 29.44
N LEU A 41 -3.61 4.31 29.96
CA LEU A 41 -2.44 4.59 29.12
C LEU A 41 -1.98 3.37 28.31
N SER A 42 -2.12 2.17 28.89
CA SER A 42 -1.80 0.90 28.24
C SER A 42 -2.62 0.70 26.96
N THR A 43 -3.89 1.11 26.98
CA THR A 43 -4.81 0.91 25.86
C THR A 43 -4.44 1.77 24.65
N PHE A 44 -4.02 3.02 24.88
CA PHE A 44 -3.57 3.91 23.81
C PHE A 44 -2.24 3.46 23.19
N GLY A 45 -1.31 2.97 24.02
CA GLY A 45 -0.06 2.39 23.55
C GLY A 45 -0.28 1.13 22.71
N ILE A 46 -1.14 0.22 23.16
CA ILE A 46 -1.51 -0.98 22.40
C ILE A 46 -2.13 -0.60 21.05
N LEU A 47 -3.01 0.41 21.02
CA LEU A 47 -3.62 0.88 19.78
C LEU A 47 -2.58 1.49 18.82
N ALA A 48 -1.61 2.26 19.33
CA ALA A 48 -0.52 2.81 18.52
C ALA A 48 0.38 1.70 17.92
N ILE A 49 0.68 0.66 18.70
CA ILE A 49 1.44 -0.51 18.23
C ILE A 49 0.64 -1.27 17.17
N PHE A 50 -0.64 -1.55 17.43
CA PHE A 50 -1.49 -2.30 16.51
C PHE A 50 -1.67 -1.56 15.19
N THR A 51 -1.92 -0.25 15.24
CA THR A 51 -2.03 0.59 14.04
C THR A 51 -0.70 0.63 13.26
N SER A 52 0.45 0.72 13.94
CA SER A 52 1.77 0.66 13.30
C SER A 52 2.02 -0.67 12.60
N LEU A 53 1.71 -1.79 13.27
CA LEU A 53 1.79 -3.13 12.68
C LEU A 53 0.87 -3.26 11.47
N TRP A 54 -0.36 -2.77 11.58
CA TRP A 54 -1.33 -2.81 10.48
C TRP A 54 -0.87 -2.01 9.25
N ILE A 55 -0.33 -0.80 9.45
CA ILE A 55 0.23 0.00 8.37
C ILE A 55 1.44 -0.70 7.74
N GLY A 56 2.30 -1.35 8.55
CA GLY A 56 3.42 -2.15 8.07
C GLY A 56 2.97 -3.32 7.18
N ILE A 57 1.93 -4.04 7.60
CA ILE A 57 1.29 -5.10 6.80
C ILE A 57 0.79 -4.52 5.47
N LEU A 58 0.03 -3.43 5.50
CA LEU A 58 -0.47 -2.77 4.29
C LEU A 58 0.65 -2.31 3.34
N LEU A 59 1.80 -1.87 3.87
CA LEU A 59 2.95 -1.49 3.06
C LEU A 59 3.59 -2.72 2.39
N CYS A 60 3.73 -3.84 3.10
CA CYS A 60 4.25 -5.09 2.55
C CYS A 60 3.36 -5.60 1.40
N TYR A 61 2.04 -5.60 1.58
CA TYR A 61 1.11 -6.03 0.54
C TYR A 61 0.95 -5.00 -0.58
N GLY A 62 1.07 -3.70 -0.28
CA GLY A 62 1.04 -2.63 -1.29
C GLY A 62 2.23 -2.64 -2.25
N ARG A 63 3.32 -3.34 -1.90
CA ARG A 63 4.48 -3.54 -2.78
C ARG A 63 4.25 -4.63 -3.83
N SER A 64 3.39 -5.60 -3.56
CA SER A 64 3.09 -6.73 -4.45
C SER A 64 1.89 -6.39 -5.34
N GLU A 65 2.01 -5.36 -6.19
CA GLU A 65 0.97 -5.06 -7.20
C GLU A 65 0.82 -6.19 -8.25
N THR A 66 1.75 -7.15 -8.26
CA THR A 66 1.76 -8.31 -9.16
C THR A 66 0.94 -9.49 -8.66
N GLU A 67 0.53 -9.53 -7.39
CA GLU A 67 -0.23 -10.63 -6.80
C GLU A 67 -1.70 -10.24 -6.57
N PHE A 68 -2.48 -10.31 -7.65
CA PHE A 68 -3.90 -9.97 -7.67
C PHE A 68 -4.81 -10.96 -6.90
N GLU A 69 -4.27 -12.06 -6.37
CA GLU A 69 -5.06 -13.08 -5.69
C GLU A 69 -5.39 -12.74 -4.24
N HIS A 70 -4.59 -11.90 -3.57
CA HIS A 70 -4.80 -11.59 -2.15
C HIS A 70 -5.77 -10.42 -1.92
N THR A 71 -6.74 -10.59 -1.04
CA THR A 71 -7.72 -9.56 -0.67
C THR A 71 -7.08 -8.29 -0.09
N LEU A 72 -5.87 -8.42 0.46
CA LEU A 72 -5.07 -7.33 1.02
C LEU A 72 -4.41 -6.43 -0.03
N THR A 73 -4.26 -6.87 -1.29
CA THR A 73 -3.74 -6.03 -2.37
C THR A 73 -4.83 -5.18 -3.03
N ARG A 74 -6.10 -5.41 -2.65
CA ARG A 74 -7.23 -4.65 -3.20
C ARG A 74 -7.24 -3.21 -2.70
N CYS A 75 -7.38 -2.29 -3.64
CA CYS A 75 -7.52 -0.84 -3.41
C CYS A 75 -8.56 -0.51 -2.30
N TYR A 76 -9.69 -1.22 -2.30
CA TYR A 76 -10.75 -1.05 -1.31
C TYR A 76 -10.25 -1.28 0.13
N THR A 77 -9.46 -2.32 0.37
CA THR A 77 -8.92 -2.67 1.70
C THR A 77 -8.01 -1.56 2.25
N HIS A 78 -7.23 -0.92 1.38
CA HIS A 78 -6.39 0.21 1.77
C HIS A 78 -7.23 1.44 2.09
N ILE A 79 -8.24 1.76 1.27
CA ILE A 79 -9.16 2.89 1.51
C ILE A 79 -9.87 2.72 2.84
N THR A 80 -10.48 1.55 3.08
CA THR A 80 -11.20 1.28 4.34
C THR A 80 -10.26 1.33 5.54
N SER A 81 -9.06 0.79 5.41
CA SER A 81 -8.06 0.82 6.50
C SER A 81 -7.66 2.25 6.85
N PHE A 82 -7.29 3.08 5.87
CA PHE A 82 -6.89 4.47 6.15
C PHE A 82 -8.07 5.32 6.62
N ALA A 83 -9.30 5.05 6.16
CA ALA A 83 -10.49 5.73 6.68
C ALA A 83 -10.75 5.41 8.16
N LEU A 84 -10.64 4.14 8.56
CA LEU A 84 -10.78 3.72 9.96
C LEU A 84 -9.69 4.33 10.84
N ILE A 85 -8.44 4.29 10.38
CA ILE A 85 -7.29 4.93 11.04
C ILE A 85 -7.56 6.43 11.22
N ALA A 86 -8.03 7.13 10.17
CA ALA A 86 -8.34 8.55 10.26
C ALA A 86 -9.38 8.86 11.35
N VAL A 87 -10.50 8.13 11.37
CA VAL A 87 -11.56 8.34 12.37
C VAL A 87 -11.05 8.08 13.79
N LEU A 88 -10.31 6.99 14.00
CA LEU A 88 -9.75 6.64 15.31
C LEU A 88 -8.78 7.72 15.80
N TRP A 89 -7.85 8.16 14.96
CA TRP A 89 -6.85 9.17 15.34
C TRP A 89 -7.43 10.56 15.51
N PHE A 90 -8.48 10.91 14.77
CA PHE A 90 -9.24 12.14 15.02
C PHE A 90 -9.87 12.14 16.40
N GLY A 91 -10.56 11.04 16.77
CA GLY A 91 -11.16 10.89 18.11
C GLY A 91 -10.13 10.95 19.23
N LEU A 92 -8.98 10.29 19.05
CA LEU A 92 -7.85 10.36 19.98
C LEU A 92 -7.26 11.76 20.10
N GLY A 93 -7.09 12.48 18.99
CA GLY A 93 -6.61 13.86 18.99
C GLY A 93 -7.53 14.79 19.80
N VAL A 94 -8.85 14.64 19.63
CA VAL A 94 -9.84 15.41 20.41
C VAL A 94 -9.76 15.03 21.90
N LEU A 95 -9.68 13.73 22.23
CA LEU A 95 -9.54 13.28 23.61
C LEU A 95 -8.26 13.83 24.26
N PHE A 96 -7.12 13.75 23.59
CA PHE A 96 -5.85 14.29 24.10
C PHE A 96 -5.88 15.80 24.24
N ALA A 97 -6.54 16.53 23.33
CA ALA A 97 -6.70 17.98 23.46
C ALA A 97 -7.48 18.36 24.73
N ILE A 98 -8.59 17.67 25.01
CA ILE A 98 -9.39 17.88 26.23
C ILE A 98 -8.56 17.56 27.48
N HIS A 99 -7.83 16.44 27.47
CA HIS A 99 -7.01 16.05 28.61
C HIS A 99 -5.81 16.98 28.80
N ALA A 100 -5.21 17.48 27.72
CA ALA A 100 -4.14 18.47 27.77
C ALA A 100 -4.62 19.74 28.44
N GLU A 101 -5.81 20.26 28.10
CA GLU A 101 -6.35 21.47 28.72
C GLU A 101 -6.56 21.29 30.24
N ILE A 102 -7.14 20.16 30.65
CA ILE A 102 -7.37 19.84 32.06
C ILE A 102 -6.04 19.71 32.82
N GLU A 103 -5.08 18.97 32.24
CA GLU A 103 -3.82 18.64 32.90
C GLU A 103 -2.86 19.83 32.94
N CYS A 104 -2.79 20.65 31.88
CA CYS A 104 -2.00 21.87 31.87
C CYS A 104 -2.44 22.87 32.95
N HIS A 105 -3.69 22.80 33.41
CA HIS A 105 -4.17 23.62 34.51
C HIS A 105 -3.73 23.11 35.89
N ARG A 106 -3.35 21.82 36.01
CA ARG A 106 -2.93 21.17 37.26
C ARG A 106 -1.42 20.97 37.37
N HIS A 107 -0.78 20.49 36.31
CA HIS A 107 0.64 20.11 36.27
C HIS A 107 1.31 20.54 34.96
N THR A 108 2.48 21.20 35.06
CA THR A 108 3.17 21.80 33.90
C THR A 108 4.04 20.83 33.10
N SER A 109 4.54 19.74 33.71
CA SER A 109 5.44 18.78 33.04
C SER A 109 4.72 17.89 32.04
N ASP A 110 3.51 17.45 32.37
CA ASP A 110 2.77 16.45 31.58
C ASP A 110 1.94 17.08 30.47
N CYS A 111 1.64 18.37 30.63
CA CYS A 111 1.08 19.26 29.62
C CYS A 111 1.78 19.10 28.26
N MET A 112 3.12 19.19 28.24
CA MET A 112 3.89 19.13 26.99
C MET A 112 3.73 17.79 26.27
N SER A 113 3.72 16.67 27.02
CA SER A 113 3.58 15.33 26.45
C SER A 113 2.21 15.13 25.80
N LEU A 114 1.14 15.60 26.46
CA LEU A 114 -0.22 15.53 25.93
C LEU A 114 -0.42 16.40 24.69
N TRP A 115 0.18 17.60 24.66
CA TRP A 115 0.16 18.46 23.47
C TRP A 115 0.90 17.83 22.29
N VAL A 116 2.09 17.26 22.51
CA VAL A 116 2.83 16.55 21.45
C VAL A 116 2.03 15.36 20.93
N SER A 117 1.40 14.59 21.83
CA SER A 117 0.53 13.47 21.46
C SER A 117 -0.67 13.91 20.63
N THR A 118 -1.28 15.05 20.98
CA THR A 118 -2.40 15.66 20.26
C THR A 118 -1.98 16.04 18.84
N VAL A 119 -0.85 16.73 18.68
CA VAL A 119 -0.33 17.14 17.37
C VAL A 119 -0.04 15.92 16.49
N LEU A 120 0.60 14.89 17.05
CA LEU A 120 0.87 13.66 16.32
C LEU A 120 -0.42 12.93 15.91
N ALA A 121 -1.44 12.87 16.78
CA ALA A 121 -2.75 12.30 16.43
C ALA A 121 -3.38 13.01 15.23
N PHE A 122 -3.37 14.34 15.20
CA PHE A 122 -3.89 15.10 14.07
C PHE A 122 -3.03 14.94 12.80
N LEU A 123 -1.70 14.84 12.91
CA LEU A 123 -0.84 14.56 11.75
C LEU A 123 -1.11 13.17 11.16
N THR A 124 -1.34 12.16 11.99
CA THR A 124 -1.72 10.81 11.53
C THR A 124 -3.10 10.81 10.88
N PHE A 125 -4.06 11.56 11.44
CA PHE A 125 -5.36 11.79 10.81
C PHE A 125 -5.20 12.42 9.41
N LEU A 126 -4.48 13.55 9.31
CA LEU A 126 -4.29 14.26 8.04
C LEU A 126 -3.56 13.42 7.00
N SER A 127 -2.49 12.72 7.40
CA SER A 127 -1.76 11.82 6.48
C SER A 127 -2.65 10.68 6.00
N SER A 128 -3.52 10.13 6.86
CA SER A 128 -4.48 9.09 6.48
C SER A 128 -5.53 9.62 5.50
N CYS A 129 -6.04 10.83 5.70
CA CYS A 129 -6.91 11.51 4.74
C CYS A 129 -6.23 11.72 3.39
N ILE A 130 -4.96 12.14 3.37
CA ILE A 130 -4.17 12.30 2.15
C ILE A 130 -3.99 10.94 1.44
N CYS A 131 -3.72 9.86 2.18
CA CYS A 131 -3.65 8.51 1.62
C CYS A 131 -4.96 8.11 0.94
N VAL A 132 -6.10 8.32 1.59
CA VAL A 132 -7.42 8.06 1.00
C VAL A 132 -7.63 8.92 -0.26
N ALA A 133 -7.32 10.21 -0.19
CA ALA A 133 -7.48 11.13 -1.32
C ALA A 133 -6.61 10.72 -2.53
N ILE A 134 -5.35 10.34 -2.33
CA ILE A 134 -4.46 9.88 -3.40
C ILE A 134 -5.00 8.60 -4.05
N VAL A 135 -5.55 7.68 -3.25
CA VAL A 135 -6.09 6.42 -3.76
C VAL A 135 -7.43 6.63 -4.48
N MET A 136 -8.25 7.57 -4.02
CA MET A 136 -9.58 7.88 -4.58
C MET A 136 -9.53 8.85 -5.77
N CYS A 137 -8.54 9.76 -5.84
CA CYS A 137 -8.42 10.75 -6.93
C CYS A 137 -8.46 10.13 -8.33
N PRO A 138 -7.72 9.05 -8.64
CA PRO A 138 -7.82 8.38 -9.93
C PRO A 138 -9.20 7.79 -10.19
N VAL A 139 -9.88 7.28 -9.16
CA VAL A 139 -11.23 6.69 -9.28
C VAL A 139 -12.27 7.77 -9.53
N ALA A 140 -12.18 8.91 -8.84
CA ALA A 140 -13.06 10.06 -9.01
C ALA A 140 -12.86 10.74 -10.37
N VAL A 141 -11.60 10.91 -10.81
CA VAL A 141 -11.25 11.48 -12.12
C VAL A 141 -11.61 10.51 -13.26
N ALA A 142 -11.43 9.19 -13.05
CA ALA A 142 -11.86 8.17 -14.00
C ALA A 142 -13.32 7.75 -13.83
N GLY A 143 -14.13 8.45 -13.03
CA GLY A 143 -15.53 8.12 -12.75
C GLY A 143 -16.44 8.06 -13.99
N GLY A 144 -15.97 8.55 -15.15
CA GLY A 144 -16.62 8.32 -16.46
C GLY A 144 -16.16 7.08 -17.24
N GLY A 145 -15.07 6.40 -16.84
CA GLY A 145 -14.43 5.33 -17.63
C GLY A 145 -13.80 4.16 -16.84
N TYR A 146 -13.93 4.10 -15.51
CA TYR A 146 -13.35 3.00 -14.74
C TYR A 146 -13.96 1.63 -15.09
N ASN A 147 -15.26 1.59 -15.40
CA ASN A 147 -15.92 0.37 -15.86
C ASN A 147 -15.38 -0.12 -17.20
N THR A 148 -15.04 0.78 -18.13
CA THR A 148 -14.53 0.38 -19.45
C THR A 148 -13.13 -0.22 -19.36
N HIS A 149 -12.28 0.30 -18.47
CA HIS A 149 -10.91 -0.21 -18.30
C HIS A 149 -10.85 -1.57 -17.58
N VAL A 150 -11.77 -1.83 -16.65
CA VAL A 150 -11.92 -3.14 -16.00
C VAL A 150 -12.54 -4.14 -16.98
N GLU A 151 -13.53 -3.74 -17.78
CA GLU A 151 -14.08 -4.60 -18.83
C GLU A 151 -13.07 -4.93 -19.92
N ASP A 152 -12.22 -3.99 -20.33
CA ASP A 152 -11.16 -4.23 -21.30
C ASP A 152 -10.07 -5.16 -20.76
N ALA A 153 -9.66 -4.98 -19.50
CA ALA A 153 -8.70 -5.90 -18.86
C ALA A 153 -9.30 -7.32 -18.75
N ARG A 154 -10.59 -7.43 -18.41
CA ARG A 154 -11.30 -8.71 -18.33
C ARG A 154 -11.45 -9.36 -19.70
N LYS A 155 -11.74 -8.59 -20.76
CA LYS A 155 -11.81 -9.07 -22.15
C LYS A 155 -10.45 -9.59 -22.62
N ARG A 156 -9.34 -8.88 -22.36
CA ARG A 156 -8.00 -9.36 -22.70
C ARG A 156 -7.64 -10.65 -22.00
N ALA A 157 -7.91 -10.75 -20.69
CA ALA A 157 -7.64 -11.97 -19.94
C ALA A 157 -8.40 -13.17 -20.52
N ARG A 158 -9.69 -12.98 -20.88
CA ARG A 158 -10.51 -14.01 -21.51
C ARG A 158 -9.99 -14.44 -22.88
N ASN A 159 -9.58 -13.49 -23.73
CA ASN A 159 -9.04 -13.80 -25.05
C ASN A 159 -7.74 -14.62 -24.95
N ILE A 160 -6.85 -14.26 -24.01
CA ILE A 160 -5.61 -15.03 -23.77
C ILE A 160 -5.92 -16.47 -23.31
N THR A 161 -6.99 -16.66 -22.53
CA THR A 161 -7.39 -18.01 -22.09
C THR A 161 -7.94 -18.84 -23.25
N LEU A 162 -8.72 -18.21 -24.13
CA LEU A 162 -9.25 -18.82 -25.34
C LEU A 162 -8.14 -19.23 -26.31
N ASP A 163 -7.20 -18.34 -26.61
CA ASP A 163 -6.06 -18.64 -27.50
C ASP A 163 -5.23 -19.82 -26.97
N ARG A 164 -5.04 -19.90 -25.64
CA ARG A 164 -4.32 -21.01 -25.01
C ARG A 164 -5.08 -22.33 -25.16
N GLN A 165 -6.39 -22.32 -25.02
CA GLN A 165 -7.22 -23.52 -25.15
C GLN A 165 -7.31 -23.98 -26.61
N GLU A 166 -7.36 -23.05 -27.57
CA GLU A 166 -7.33 -23.37 -29.00
C GLU A 166 -5.98 -23.98 -29.41
N SER A 167 -4.87 -23.50 -28.85
CA SER A 167 -3.54 -24.10 -29.06
C SER A 167 -3.39 -25.52 -28.48
N GLU A 168 -4.15 -25.90 -27.45
CA GLU A 168 -4.14 -27.27 -26.90
C GLU A 168 -5.13 -28.19 -27.62
N THR A 169 -6.15 -27.64 -28.28
CA THR A 169 -7.17 -28.42 -29.02
C THR A 169 -6.87 -28.49 -30.52
N GLY A 170 -5.84 -27.78 -30.99
CA GLY A 170 -5.25 -27.93 -32.31
C GLY A 170 -4.75 -29.36 -32.49
N ASP A 171 -5.53 -30.12 -33.26
CA ASP A 171 -5.34 -31.51 -33.63
C ASP A 171 -3.85 -31.83 -33.89
N PRO A 172 -3.25 -32.86 -33.24
CA PRO A 172 -1.91 -33.32 -33.57
C PRO A 172 -1.95 -34.03 -34.93
N HIS A 173 -2.17 -33.28 -36.00
CA HIS A 173 -1.68 -33.67 -37.30
C HIS A 173 -0.16 -33.59 -37.22
N ILE A 174 0.43 -34.72 -36.82
CA ILE A 174 1.83 -35.05 -36.93
C ILE A 174 2.16 -35.00 -38.43
N GLU A 175 2.46 -33.80 -38.95
CA GLU A 175 3.27 -33.67 -40.15
C GLU A 175 4.67 -34.16 -39.78
N LEU A 176 4.98 -35.38 -40.23
CA LEU A 176 6.33 -35.93 -40.16
C LEU A 176 7.31 -34.90 -40.75
N PRO A 177 8.30 -34.42 -39.99
CA PRO A 177 9.29 -33.51 -40.53
C PRO A 177 10.08 -34.22 -41.63
N ASN A 178 9.87 -33.78 -42.86
CA ASN A 178 10.65 -34.22 -44.01
C ASN A 178 12.12 -33.86 -43.74
N ALA A 179 12.95 -34.90 -43.58
CA ALA A 179 14.33 -34.84 -43.09
C ALA A 179 15.34 -34.15 -44.04
N HIS A 180 14.86 -33.37 -45.01
CA HIS A 180 15.70 -32.82 -46.08
C HIS A 180 16.18 -31.38 -45.87
N ASN A 181 15.73 -30.67 -44.82
CA ASN A 181 16.08 -29.26 -44.60
C ASN A 181 16.98 -28.99 -43.37
N MET A 182 17.56 -30.01 -42.72
CA MET A 182 18.41 -29.80 -41.53
C MET A 182 19.91 -29.53 -41.83
N ALA A 183 20.30 -29.27 -43.08
CA ALA A 183 21.73 -29.16 -43.43
C ALA A 183 22.30 -27.74 -43.48
N LEU A 184 21.50 -26.68 -43.28
CA LEU A 184 21.97 -25.30 -43.43
C LEU A 184 21.39 -24.44 -42.31
N VAL A 185 22.08 -24.35 -41.18
CA VAL A 185 22.38 -23.11 -40.43
C VAL A 185 23.23 -23.51 -39.23
N SER A 186 24.53 -23.71 -39.47
CA SER A 186 25.57 -23.64 -38.44
C SER A 186 26.59 -22.60 -38.89
N ARG A 187 26.31 -21.33 -38.59
CA ARG A 187 27.36 -20.29 -38.61
C ARG A 187 27.47 -19.70 -37.21
N PRO A 188 28.63 -19.84 -36.54
CA PRO A 188 28.88 -19.14 -35.29
C PRO A 188 28.98 -17.64 -35.56
N PRO A 189 28.50 -16.79 -34.62
CA PRO A 189 28.64 -15.34 -34.74
C PRO A 189 30.11 -14.92 -34.56
N PRO A 190 30.56 -13.86 -35.26
CA PRO A 190 31.92 -13.36 -35.14
C PRO A 190 32.12 -12.67 -33.80
N THR A 191 33.12 -13.13 -33.05
CA THR A 191 33.70 -12.45 -31.90
C THR A 191 34.41 -11.19 -32.37
N HIS A 192 33.78 -10.03 -32.20
CA HIS A 192 34.50 -8.76 -32.24
C HIS A 192 35.03 -8.45 -30.83
N ILE A 193 36.33 -8.62 -30.71
CA ILE A 193 37.18 -8.01 -29.68
C ILE A 193 37.24 -6.52 -30.02
N PHE A 194 36.78 -5.64 -29.12
CA PHE A 194 37.40 -4.35 -28.72
C PHE A 194 36.60 -3.76 -27.56
#